data_AF-A0A416R265-F1
#
_entry.id   AF-A0A416R265-F1
#
_cell.length_a   1.000
_cell.length_b   1.000
_cell.length_c   1.000
_cell.angle_alpha   90.00
_cell.angle_beta   90.00
_cell.angle_gamma   90.00
#
_symmetry.space_group_name_H-M   'P 1'
#
loop_
_entity.id
_entity.type
_entity.pdbx_description
1 polymer ?
#
loop_
_entity_poly.entity_id
_entity_poly.type
_entity_poly.pdbx_seq_one_letter_code
_entity_poly.pdbx_strand_id
1 'polypeptide(L)'
;MRITQSRWRTALFTLCILGLLAAGGCARADRAGGYSAETSGSTAVEPPVSRENQNETPDVTEPDGEGESTQRTESPEPTEPQPPQENKPEQEGETAPVHETEAAQDKPEQKADHGEVQVPGTEGSSYDFSQPVPESPEVDNSYFADAAFIGDSRTDGFMIYSGIGHGKNLTSNGLSIFKLKEKKALTIDGKKYTLLEALALEQYGKVYLSLGVNELGYNNDKGFYNSYCDAIETIRQLQPNAVIYIQGLIPLNEGVIAKTGGSRYLTNEHLRVYNDLMRKAAQEEGVVFLDLYSEFVDANGELPAEASKDGVHLRGDWCRQWLAYLKTHTVDYETLYPSGNGSGGAVDQGQTELA
;
A
#
# COMPACT_ATOMS: atom_id res chain seq x y z
N MET A 1 -33.38 0.03 -32.49
CA MET A 1 -32.77 -1.14 -33.15
C MET A 1 -31.27 -1.10 -32.93
N ARG A 2 -30.78 -1.90 -31.96
CA ARG A 2 -29.47 -2.57 -31.85
C ARG A 2 -29.11 -2.75 -30.38
N ILE A 3 -29.11 -4.02 -29.99
CA ILE A 3 -28.73 -4.63 -28.73
C ILE A 3 -27.24 -4.94 -28.80
N THR A 4 -26.49 -4.73 -27.72
CA THR A 4 -25.31 -5.53 -27.31
C THR A 4 -25.13 -5.34 -25.80
N GLN A 5 -25.73 -6.17 -24.96
CA GLN A 5 -25.18 -7.40 -24.37
C GLN A 5 -23.98 -7.16 -23.43
N SER A 6 -24.28 -7.03 -22.13
CA SER A 6 -23.30 -7.22 -21.06
C SER A 6 -23.02 -8.71 -20.90
N ARG A 7 -21.75 -9.07 -20.68
CA ARG A 7 -21.32 -10.44 -20.44
C ARG A 7 -20.82 -10.55 -19.01
N TRP A 8 -21.73 -10.89 -18.11
CA TRP A 8 -21.38 -11.46 -16.81
C TRP A 8 -20.90 -12.89 -17.06
N ARG A 9 -19.66 -13.21 -16.68
CA ARG A 9 -19.17 -14.59 -16.60
C ARG A 9 -18.86 -14.89 -15.15
N THR A 10 -19.83 -15.54 -14.50
CA THR A 10 -19.65 -16.26 -13.24
C THR A 10 -18.64 -17.39 -13.45
N ALA A 11 -17.51 -17.34 -12.75
CA ALA A 11 -16.64 -18.49 -12.53
C ALA A 11 -16.81 -18.95 -11.09
N LEU A 12 -17.61 -20.00 -10.87
CA LEU A 12 -17.62 -20.73 -9.60
C LEU A 12 -16.39 -21.65 -9.56
N PHE A 13 -15.49 -21.41 -8.62
CA PHE A 13 -14.52 -22.40 -8.17
C PHE A 13 -15.01 -23.00 -6.85
N THR A 14 -15.57 -24.22 -6.93
CA THR A 14 -15.91 -25.01 -5.75
C THR A 14 -14.67 -25.82 -5.33
N LEU A 15 -14.06 -25.48 -4.19
CA LEU A 15 -13.01 -26.29 -3.58
C LEU A 15 -13.64 -27.22 -2.54
N CYS A 16 -13.85 -28.50 -2.89
CA CYS A 16 -14.25 -29.52 -1.93
C CYS A 16 -13.05 -29.97 -1.09
N ILE A 17 -13.05 -29.64 0.20
CA ILE A 17 -12.17 -30.28 1.19
C ILE A 17 -12.91 -31.49 1.74
N LEU A 18 -12.47 -32.70 1.36
CA LEU A 18 -12.88 -33.92 2.04
C LEU A 18 -11.93 -34.17 3.21
N GLY A 19 -12.46 -34.06 4.44
CA GLY A 19 -11.82 -34.60 5.62
C GLY A 19 -11.98 -36.12 5.67
N LEU A 20 -10.89 -36.85 5.92
CA LEU A 20 -10.94 -38.24 6.35
C LEU A 20 -10.52 -38.30 7.83
N LEU A 21 -11.51 -38.56 8.69
CA LEU A 21 -11.34 -39.17 9.99
C LEU A 21 -11.25 -40.69 9.80
N ALA A 22 -10.23 -41.31 10.39
CA ALA A 22 -10.27 -42.73 10.73
C ALA A 22 -9.84 -42.88 12.20
N ALA A 23 -10.82 -43.14 13.06
CA ALA A 23 -10.63 -43.68 14.39
C ALA A 23 -10.61 -45.21 14.32
N GLY A 24 -9.80 -45.86 15.16
CA GLY A 24 -9.81 -47.30 15.37
C GLY A 24 -8.71 -47.71 16.34
N GLY A 25 -9.08 -47.91 17.62
CA GLY A 25 -8.16 -48.13 18.74
C GLY A 25 -7.91 -49.59 19.15
N CYS A 26 -7.51 -49.72 20.43
CA CYS A 26 -7.14 -50.92 21.23
C CYS A 26 -5.75 -51.52 20.90
N ALA A 27 -4.86 -51.90 21.84
CA ALA A 27 -5.04 -52.39 23.21
C ALA A 27 -3.77 -52.22 24.10
N ARG A 28 -3.99 -52.29 25.44
CA ARG A 28 -3.15 -52.63 26.62
C ARG A 28 -1.91 -53.53 26.37
N ALA A 29 -0.90 -53.71 27.22
CA ALA A 29 -0.42 -53.31 28.58
C ALA A 29 1.11 -53.58 28.58
N ASP A 30 1.98 -53.04 29.43
CA ASP A 30 2.22 -53.54 30.79
C ASP A 30 3.24 -52.68 31.57
N ARG A 31 3.12 -52.81 32.90
CA ARG A 31 3.91 -52.39 34.08
C ARG A 31 5.45 -52.23 33.85
N ALA A 32 6.20 -51.43 34.62
CA ALA A 32 6.29 -51.44 36.08
C ALA A 32 7.14 -50.29 36.66
N GLY A 33 6.84 -49.93 37.93
CA GLY A 33 7.73 -49.30 38.92
C GLY A 33 7.78 -47.76 38.87
N GLY A 34 7.49 -46.98 39.91
CA GLY A 34 7.35 -47.24 41.35
C GLY A 34 8.29 -46.29 42.14
N TYR A 35 7.72 -45.53 43.09
CA TYR A 35 8.33 -44.66 44.13
C TYR A 35 8.79 -43.25 43.68
N SER A 36 8.03 -42.17 43.98
CA SER A 36 7.89 -41.39 45.24
C SER A 36 9.19 -40.63 45.62
N ALA A 37 9.29 -39.32 45.41
CA ALA A 37 8.71 -38.18 46.16
C ALA A 37 9.58 -37.74 47.35
N GLU A 38 9.78 -36.40 47.42
CA GLU A 38 10.24 -35.57 48.56
C GLU A 38 11.75 -35.60 48.85
N THR A 39 12.46 -34.51 49.20
CA THR A 39 12.12 -33.16 49.72
C THR A 39 13.37 -32.24 49.69
N SER A 40 13.16 -30.92 49.76
CA SER A 40 14.05 -29.87 50.36
C SER A 40 15.38 -29.55 49.63
N GLY A 41 15.84 -28.32 49.39
CA GLY A 41 15.56 -26.99 49.94
C GLY A 41 16.89 -26.26 50.24
N SER A 42 17.04 -24.99 49.80
CA SER A 42 18.12 -24.01 50.11
C SER A 42 19.54 -24.30 49.58
N THR A 43 20.39 -23.37 49.11
CA THR A 43 20.51 -21.90 49.25
C THR A 43 21.47 -21.36 48.17
N ALA A 44 21.35 -20.06 47.86
CA ALA A 44 22.16 -19.26 46.94
C ALA A 44 23.65 -19.10 47.30
N VAL A 45 24.53 -18.88 46.31
CA VAL A 45 25.72 -17.98 46.32
C VAL A 45 26.19 -17.70 44.86
N GLU A 46 26.27 -16.43 44.42
CA GLU A 46 27.13 -15.92 43.32
C GLU A 46 28.45 -15.34 43.90
N PRO A 47 29.37 -14.76 43.10
CA PRO A 47 30.27 -15.28 42.06
C PRO A 47 31.76 -15.13 42.51
N PRO A 48 32.78 -15.18 41.63
CA PRO A 48 33.39 -13.88 41.25
C PRO A 48 34.01 -13.78 39.84
N VAL A 49 34.36 -12.52 39.55
CA VAL A 49 34.88 -11.83 38.36
C VAL A 49 36.41 -11.98 38.19
N SER A 50 36.91 -11.62 36.99
CA SER A 50 38.22 -11.02 36.60
C SER A 50 39.08 -11.91 35.67
N ARG A 51 39.80 -11.44 34.64
CA ARG A 51 40.43 -10.13 34.37
C ARG A 51 40.93 -10.02 32.90
N GLU A 52 41.22 -8.79 32.47
CA GLU A 52 41.77 -8.31 31.18
C GLU A 52 43.20 -8.78 30.81
N ASN A 53 43.56 -8.73 29.50
CA ASN A 53 44.60 -7.87 28.88
C ASN A 53 44.97 -8.36 27.45
N GLN A 54 44.84 -7.52 26.41
CA GLN A 54 45.86 -6.68 25.73
C GLN A 54 46.69 -7.37 24.62
N ASN A 55 46.51 -6.83 23.40
CA ASN A 55 47.49 -6.42 22.38
C ASN A 55 48.67 -7.35 22.00
N GLU A 56 48.78 -7.68 20.70
CA GLU A 56 50.03 -7.55 19.90
C GLU A 56 49.81 -7.93 18.42
N THR A 57 50.26 -7.06 17.51
CA THR A 57 50.57 -7.31 16.09
C THR A 57 52.01 -7.83 15.93
N PRO A 58 52.33 -8.58 14.85
CA PRO A 58 53.29 -8.09 13.84
C PRO A 58 52.84 -8.44 12.41
N ASP A 59 52.99 -7.56 11.41
CA ASP A 59 54.15 -7.23 10.55
C ASP A 59 54.36 -8.17 9.34
N VAL A 60 54.78 -7.52 8.26
CA VAL A 60 54.74 -7.74 6.80
C VAL A 60 55.52 -8.95 6.27
N THR A 61 55.04 -9.58 5.18
CA THR A 61 55.84 -9.90 3.97
C THR A 61 54.97 -10.48 2.83
N GLU A 62 55.10 -9.90 1.63
CA GLU A 62 54.69 -10.49 0.34
C GLU A 62 55.55 -11.72 -0.03
N PRO A 63 55.11 -12.53 -1.00
CA PRO A 63 55.75 -12.41 -2.31
C PRO A 63 54.81 -12.54 -3.52
N ASP A 64 55.29 -11.94 -4.62
CA ASP A 64 54.82 -12.01 -6.00
C ASP A 64 54.68 -13.43 -6.59
N GLY A 65 53.81 -13.56 -7.61
CA GLY A 65 54.14 -14.38 -8.78
C GLY A 65 53.05 -15.24 -9.41
N GLU A 66 52.38 -14.67 -10.42
CA GLU A 66 51.91 -15.29 -11.69
C GLU A 66 50.76 -16.30 -11.70
N GLY A 67 49.72 -16.02 -12.51
CA GLY A 67 48.70 -17.01 -12.88
C GLY A 67 47.41 -16.49 -13.51
N GLU A 68 47.50 -16.09 -14.79
CA GLU A 68 46.52 -16.35 -15.84
C GLU A 68 45.12 -15.68 -15.87
N SER A 69 44.95 -14.91 -16.95
CA SER A 69 43.75 -14.30 -17.52
C SER A 69 42.53 -15.23 -17.65
N THR A 70 41.37 -14.79 -17.16
CA THR A 70 40.07 -15.12 -17.78
C THR A 70 39.07 -13.96 -17.71
N GLN A 71 38.78 -13.44 -18.90
CA GLN A 71 37.58 -12.77 -19.41
C GLN A 71 36.55 -12.20 -18.43
N ARG A 72 36.48 -10.87 -18.43
CA ARG A 72 35.29 -10.07 -18.11
C ARG A 72 34.18 -10.35 -19.13
N THR A 73 33.05 -10.83 -18.66
CA THR A 73 31.77 -10.73 -19.37
C THR A 73 31.16 -9.36 -19.08
N GLU A 74 31.16 -8.50 -20.08
CA GLU A 74 30.35 -7.28 -20.11
C GLU A 74 28.87 -7.68 -20.20
N SER A 75 28.07 -7.21 -19.25
CA SER A 75 26.61 -7.28 -19.29
C SER A 75 26.10 -5.86 -19.53
N PRO A 76 25.20 -5.63 -20.50
CA PRO A 76 24.89 -4.27 -20.96
C PRO A 76 24.03 -3.48 -19.96
N GLU A 77 24.33 -2.19 -19.84
CA GLU A 77 23.51 -1.16 -19.19
C GLU A 77 22.09 -1.10 -19.79
N PRO A 78 21.06 -0.76 -18.98
CA PRO A 78 19.73 -0.53 -19.50
C PRO A 78 19.66 0.82 -20.23
N THR A 79 19.33 0.77 -21.52
CA THR A 79 19.09 1.93 -22.38
C THR A 79 17.87 2.72 -21.92
N GLU A 80 18.09 4.00 -21.60
CA GLU A 80 17.08 5.02 -21.35
C GLU A 80 16.32 5.35 -22.66
N PRO A 81 14.97 5.42 -22.67
CA PRO A 81 14.23 5.76 -23.88
C PRO A 81 14.34 7.27 -24.21
N GLN A 82 14.85 7.59 -25.40
CA GLN A 82 14.91 8.96 -25.93
C GLN A 82 13.52 9.45 -26.42
N PRO A 83 13.14 10.73 -26.19
CA PRO A 83 11.93 11.32 -26.74
C PRO A 83 12.11 11.84 -28.19
N PRO A 84 11.02 11.95 -28.99
CA PRO A 84 11.09 12.41 -30.38
C PRO A 84 11.36 13.92 -30.52
N GLN A 85 12.15 14.28 -31.54
CA GLN A 85 12.54 15.65 -31.88
C GLN A 85 11.36 16.50 -32.37
N GLU A 86 11.27 17.73 -31.86
CA GLU A 86 10.31 18.75 -32.28
C GLU A 86 10.99 19.79 -33.18
N ASN A 87 10.32 20.17 -34.27
CA ASN A 87 10.80 21.14 -35.25
C ASN A 87 10.55 22.58 -34.79
N LYS A 88 11.61 23.42 -34.83
CA LYS A 88 11.58 24.88 -34.64
C LYS A 88 11.02 25.59 -35.89
N PRO A 89 10.43 26.78 -35.73
CA PRO A 89 10.99 27.94 -36.45
C PRO A 89 11.21 29.18 -35.56
N GLU A 90 12.21 29.96 -35.98
CA GLU A 90 12.64 31.29 -35.51
C GLU A 90 11.58 32.37 -35.85
N GLN A 91 11.44 33.48 -35.13
CA GLN A 91 12.34 34.66 -35.13
C GLN A 91 11.92 35.71 -34.07
N GLU A 92 12.93 36.44 -33.56
CA GLU A 92 13.02 37.90 -33.23
C GLU A 92 11.99 38.53 -32.27
N GLY A 93 12.30 39.41 -31.31
CA GLY A 93 13.43 40.31 -31.09
C GLY A 93 12.87 41.66 -30.60
N GLU A 94 13.54 42.26 -29.60
CA GLU A 94 13.47 43.67 -29.15
C GLU A 94 12.51 44.16 -28.01
N THR A 95 13.15 44.33 -26.85
CA THR A 95 13.24 45.53 -25.96
C THR A 95 12.05 46.10 -25.18
N ALA A 96 12.32 46.27 -23.87
CA ALA A 96 11.55 46.96 -22.82
C ALA A 96 11.60 48.51 -22.97
N PRO A 97 10.85 49.31 -22.15
CA PRO A 97 11.21 49.52 -20.74
C PRO A 97 10.06 49.66 -19.71
N VAL A 98 10.42 49.28 -18.49
CA VAL A 98 10.14 49.82 -17.14
C VAL A 98 9.00 50.83 -16.93
N HIS A 99 8.15 50.54 -15.93
CA HIS A 99 7.61 51.56 -15.02
C HIS A 99 7.38 50.94 -13.62
N GLU A 100 8.14 51.43 -12.64
CA GLU A 100 7.84 51.30 -11.20
C GLU A 100 6.74 52.29 -10.82
N THR A 101 5.84 51.92 -9.90
CA THR A 101 5.45 52.76 -8.75
C THR A 101 4.80 51.90 -7.65
N GLU A 102 5.24 52.13 -6.41
CA GLU A 102 4.73 51.61 -5.14
C GLU A 102 3.27 52.01 -4.84
N ALA A 103 2.55 51.19 -4.06
CA ALA A 103 2.12 51.52 -2.68
C ALA A 103 0.97 50.64 -2.15
N ALA A 104 1.27 49.93 -1.07
CA ALA A 104 0.53 49.73 0.18
C ALA A 104 -1.03 49.77 0.28
N GLN A 105 -1.52 48.74 0.99
CA GLN A 105 -2.70 48.69 1.90
C GLN A 105 -4.10 48.70 1.25
N ASP A 106 -4.84 47.59 1.38
CA ASP A 106 -5.80 47.40 2.49
C ASP A 106 -6.38 45.98 2.51
N LYS A 107 -6.59 45.45 3.72
CA LYS A 107 -7.13 44.11 4.04
C LYS A 107 -8.57 44.29 4.54
N PRO A 108 -9.55 43.53 4.02
CA PRO A 108 -10.74 43.23 4.80
C PRO A 108 -10.70 41.78 5.24
N GLU A 109 -10.65 41.59 6.56
CA GLU A 109 -11.02 40.35 7.24
C GLU A 109 -12.47 40.01 6.91
N GLN A 110 -12.68 38.94 6.13
CA GLN A 110 -13.94 38.23 6.11
C GLN A 110 -13.88 37.09 7.13
N LYS A 111 -14.64 37.25 8.21
CA LYS A 111 -15.14 36.16 9.03
C LYS A 111 -15.81 35.13 8.10
N ALA A 112 -15.17 33.99 7.91
CA ALA A 112 -15.85 32.82 7.40
C ALA A 112 -16.51 32.11 8.60
N ASP A 113 -17.82 32.00 8.45
CA ASP A 113 -18.80 31.30 9.25
C ASP A 113 -18.36 29.86 9.54
N HIS A 114 -18.53 29.42 10.79
CA HIS A 114 -18.37 28.01 11.15
C HIS A 114 -19.55 27.23 10.54
N GLY A 115 -19.39 26.82 9.29
CA GLY A 115 -20.26 25.81 8.69
C GLY A 115 -20.17 24.53 9.51
N GLU A 116 -21.31 24.09 10.03
CA GLU A 116 -21.49 22.76 10.62
C GLU A 116 -20.84 21.70 9.73
N VAL A 117 -19.90 20.95 10.29
CA VAL A 117 -19.43 19.69 9.71
C VAL A 117 -20.62 18.74 9.70
N GLN A 118 -21.29 18.62 8.57
CA GLN A 118 -22.29 17.58 8.37
C GLN A 118 -21.56 16.25 8.28
N VAL A 119 -21.78 15.42 9.30
CA VAL A 119 -21.40 14.00 9.31
C VAL A 119 -22.13 13.32 8.14
N PRO A 120 -21.44 12.74 7.14
CA PRO A 120 -22.10 12.01 6.07
C PRO A 120 -22.63 10.68 6.63
N GLY A 121 -23.92 10.65 6.90
CA GLY A 121 -24.63 9.49 7.45
C GLY A 121 -26.12 9.75 7.70
N THR A 122 -26.68 10.83 7.16
CA THR A 122 -28.14 11.05 7.13
C THR A 122 -28.79 10.01 6.22
N GLU A 123 -29.74 9.27 6.77
CA GLU A 123 -30.53 8.25 6.09
C GLU A 123 -31.00 8.71 4.69
N GLY A 124 -30.47 8.08 3.64
CA GLY A 124 -31.01 8.17 2.27
C GLY A 124 -30.08 8.62 1.14
N SER A 125 -28.84 9.08 1.39
CA SER A 125 -27.87 9.39 0.32
C SER A 125 -26.85 8.27 0.14
N SER A 126 -26.66 7.80 -1.10
CA SER A 126 -25.56 6.90 -1.47
C SER A 126 -24.20 7.58 -1.25
N TYR A 127 -23.19 6.83 -0.80
CA TYR A 127 -21.83 7.33 -0.61
C TYR A 127 -21.26 7.94 -1.92
N ASP A 128 -20.60 9.09 -1.83
CA ASP A 128 -19.98 9.75 -2.98
C ASP A 128 -18.51 9.33 -3.13
N PHE A 129 -18.27 8.33 -3.98
CA PHE A 129 -16.91 7.83 -4.27
C PHE A 129 -16.04 8.81 -5.09
N SER A 130 -16.57 9.95 -5.53
CA SER A 130 -15.76 10.98 -6.21
C SER A 130 -14.92 11.81 -5.24
N GLN A 131 -15.31 11.83 -3.96
CA GLN A 131 -14.59 12.52 -2.90
C GLN A 131 -13.66 11.56 -2.14
N PRO A 132 -12.54 12.06 -1.60
CA PRO A 132 -11.77 11.30 -0.62
C PRO A 132 -12.65 10.87 0.57
N VAL A 133 -12.22 9.84 1.30
CA VAL A 133 -12.84 9.48 2.59
C VAL A 133 -12.90 10.74 3.45
N PRO A 134 -14.06 11.10 4.02
CA PRO A 134 -14.15 12.25 4.90
C PRO A 134 -13.44 11.97 6.23
N GLU A 135 -13.04 13.03 6.93
CA GLU A 135 -12.54 12.91 8.28
C GLU A 135 -13.64 12.37 9.22
N SER A 136 -13.25 11.45 10.10
CA SER A 136 -14.05 10.76 11.10
C SER A 136 -13.38 10.90 12.48
N PRO A 137 -14.10 10.65 13.59
CA PRO A 137 -13.47 10.48 14.89
C PRO A 137 -12.32 9.46 14.84
N GLU A 138 -11.25 9.73 15.59
CA GLU A 138 -10.07 8.89 15.62
C GLU A 138 -10.38 7.49 16.18
N VAL A 139 -9.99 6.44 15.46
CA VAL A 139 -10.10 5.03 15.90
C VAL A 139 -8.85 4.56 16.63
N ASP A 140 -8.94 3.50 17.43
CA ASP A 140 -7.74 2.80 17.96
C ASP A 140 -7.03 2.00 16.86
N ASN A 141 -5.74 1.69 17.04
CA ASN A 141 -5.00 0.86 16.08
C ASN A 141 -5.62 -0.54 15.90
N SER A 142 -6.40 -1.05 16.87
CA SER A 142 -7.15 -2.30 16.74
C SER A 142 -8.14 -2.29 15.57
N TYR A 143 -8.54 -1.12 15.06
CA TYR A 143 -9.34 -0.98 13.84
C TYR A 143 -8.68 -1.66 12.63
N PHE A 144 -7.34 -1.69 12.58
CA PHE A 144 -6.57 -2.30 11.50
C PHE A 144 -6.26 -3.79 11.73
N ALA A 145 -6.78 -4.41 12.80
CA ALA A 145 -6.45 -5.80 13.14
C ALA A 145 -6.85 -6.82 12.06
N ASP A 146 -7.90 -6.51 11.28
CA ASP A 146 -8.43 -7.29 10.17
C ASP A 146 -8.06 -6.69 8.79
N ALA A 147 -7.05 -5.81 8.74
CA ALA A 147 -6.61 -5.15 7.51
C ALA A 147 -5.48 -5.89 6.81
N ALA A 148 -5.42 -5.82 5.49
CA ALA A 148 -4.25 -6.14 4.67
C ALA A 148 -3.68 -4.87 4.03
N PHE A 149 -2.37 -4.69 4.09
CA PHE A 149 -1.65 -3.59 3.44
C PHE A 149 -0.85 -4.13 2.27
N ILE A 150 -1.27 -3.77 1.05
CA ILE A 150 -0.68 -4.15 -0.22
C ILE A 150 0.11 -2.96 -0.77
N GLY A 151 1.42 -3.12 -0.96
CA GLY A 151 2.22 -2.02 -1.46
C GLY A 151 3.70 -2.33 -1.73
N ASP A 152 4.44 -1.25 -1.94
CA ASP A 152 5.88 -1.26 -2.21
C ASP A 152 6.71 -0.95 -0.95
N SER A 153 7.95 -0.47 -1.14
CA SER A 153 8.85 -0.11 -0.05
C SER A 153 8.33 1.03 0.83
N ARG A 154 7.46 1.92 0.33
CA ARG A 154 6.87 3.00 1.14
C ARG A 154 5.85 2.43 2.12
N THR A 155 5.05 1.47 1.65
CA THR A 155 4.09 0.76 2.52
C THR A 155 4.82 -0.13 3.52
N ASP A 156 5.91 -0.79 3.13
CA ASP A 156 6.73 -1.57 4.06
C ASP A 156 7.34 -0.68 5.15
N GLY A 157 7.90 0.47 4.76
CA GLY A 157 8.38 1.50 5.69
C GLY A 157 7.28 2.02 6.62
N PHE A 158 6.05 2.21 6.12
CA PHE A 158 4.90 2.54 6.95
C PHE A 158 4.62 1.46 8.00
N MET A 159 4.55 0.19 7.60
CA MET A 159 4.28 -0.92 8.51
C MET A 159 5.36 -1.06 9.61
N ILE A 160 6.61 -0.74 9.30
CA ILE A 160 7.73 -0.80 10.26
C ILE A 160 7.76 0.41 11.19
N TYR A 161 7.61 1.62 10.67
CA TYR A 161 7.95 2.85 11.41
C TYR A 161 6.77 3.64 11.97
N SER A 162 5.54 3.37 11.51
CA SER A 162 4.33 4.09 11.98
C SER A 162 3.94 3.77 13.42
N GLY A 163 4.31 2.59 13.92
CA GLY A 163 3.81 2.07 15.19
C GLY A 163 2.38 1.49 15.10
N ILE A 164 1.88 1.21 13.89
CA ILE A 164 0.54 0.63 13.70
C ILE A 164 0.34 -0.67 14.49
N GLY A 165 1.32 -1.58 14.48
CA GLY A 165 1.30 -2.84 15.25
C GLY A 165 0.21 -3.85 14.84
N HIS A 166 -0.62 -3.51 13.86
CA HIS A 166 -1.76 -4.29 13.38
C HIS A 166 -1.76 -4.36 11.85
N GLY A 167 -2.56 -5.29 11.32
CA GLY A 167 -2.72 -5.53 9.89
C GLY A 167 -1.64 -6.43 9.30
N LYS A 168 -1.99 -7.13 8.22
CA LYS A 168 -1.08 -7.98 7.47
C LYS A 168 -0.23 -7.15 6.52
N ASN A 169 1.08 -7.21 6.68
CA ASN A 169 2.03 -6.60 5.75
C ASN A 169 2.20 -7.50 4.51
N LEU A 170 1.58 -7.12 3.38
CA LEU A 170 1.70 -7.77 2.08
C LEU A 170 2.47 -6.85 1.13
N THR A 171 3.77 -6.64 1.36
CA THR A 171 4.57 -5.68 0.57
C THR A 171 5.76 -6.33 -0.12
N SER A 172 6.26 -5.65 -1.15
CA SER A 172 7.52 -6.01 -1.78
C SER A 172 8.24 -4.76 -2.26
N ASN A 173 9.51 -4.63 -1.89
CA ASN A 173 10.35 -3.54 -2.38
C ASN A 173 10.41 -3.53 -3.93
N GLY A 174 10.27 -2.34 -4.51
CA GLY A 174 10.20 -2.12 -5.95
C GLY A 174 9.10 -2.93 -6.66
N LEU A 175 7.99 -3.23 -5.96
CA LEU A 175 6.85 -3.83 -6.63
C LEU A 175 6.19 -2.80 -7.54
N SER A 176 5.87 -3.26 -8.73
CA SER A 176 5.12 -2.50 -9.71
C SER A 176 3.68 -3.00 -9.76
N ILE A 177 2.71 -2.09 -9.91
CA ILE A 177 1.29 -2.45 -10.15
C ILE A 177 1.15 -3.30 -11.42
N PHE A 178 1.98 -3.04 -12.43
CA PHE A 178 2.02 -3.83 -13.67
C PHE A 178 2.42 -5.29 -13.46
N LYS A 179 3.04 -5.61 -12.32
CA LYS A 179 3.54 -6.95 -11.99
C LYS A 179 2.80 -7.59 -10.84
N LEU A 180 1.69 -7.00 -10.38
CA LEU A 180 0.96 -7.45 -9.19
C LEU A 180 0.47 -8.90 -9.32
N LYS A 181 0.03 -9.32 -10.52
CA LYS A 181 -0.44 -10.67 -10.82
C LYS A 181 0.70 -11.67 -11.12
N GLU A 182 1.93 -11.21 -11.35
CA GLU A 182 3.04 -12.02 -11.87
C GLU A 182 4.19 -12.22 -10.87
N LYS A 183 4.56 -11.16 -10.15
CA LYS A 183 5.75 -11.16 -9.29
C LYS A 183 5.46 -11.91 -7.99
N LYS A 184 5.98 -13.14 -7.89
CA LYS A 184 5.96 -13.92 -6.65
C LYS A 184 7.00 -13.41 -5.65
N ALA A 185 6.64 -12.36 -4.92
CA ALA A 185 7.54 -11.63 -4.02
C ALA A 185 7.46 -12.06 -2.55
N LEU A 186 6.39 -12.73 -2.14
CA LEU A 186 6.18 -13.15 -0.76
C LEU A 186 6.55 -14.61 -0.59
N THR A 187 7.18 -14.96 0.54
CA THR A 187 7.42 -16.35 0.93
C THR A 187 6.65 -16.63 2.22
N ILE A 188 5.68 -17.53 2.14
CA ILE A 188 4.84 -17.96 3.26
C ILE A 188 5.00 -19.47 3.36
N ASP A 189 5.42 -19.96 4.52
CA ASP A 189 5.67 -21.38 4.79
C ASP A 189 6.56 -22.06 3.73
N GLY A 190 7.59 -21.36 3.27
CA GLY A 190 8.55 -21.85 2.28
C GLY A 190 8.06 -21.85 0.83
N LYS A 191 6.82 -21.41 0.55
CA LYS A 191 6.27 -21.29 -0.81
C LYS A 191 6.19 -19.83 -1.23
N LYS A 192 6.46 -19.58 -2.52
CA LYS A 192 6.41 -18.24 -3.12
C LYS A 192 5.01 -17.89 -3.64
N TYR A 193 4.57 -16.68 -3.33
CA TYR A 193 3.27 -16.13 -3.67
C TYR A 193 3.41 -14.72 -4.25
N THR A 194 2.54 -14.36 -5.20
CA THR A 194 2.26 -12.94 -5.48
C THR A 194 1.51 -12.32 -4.31
N LEU A 195 1.40 -11.00 -4.27
CA LEU A 195 0.64 -10.33 -3.22
C LEU A 195 -0.85 -10.71 -3.28
N LEU A 196 -1.41 -10.85 -4.48
CA LEU A 196 -2.81 -11.27 -4.65
C LEU A 196 -3.02 -12.75 -4.29
N GLU A 197 -2.07 -13.63 -4.62
CA GLU A 197 -2.15 -15.03 -4.19
C GLU A 197 -2.03 -15.14 -2.66
N ALA A 198 -1.21 -14.31 -2.01
CA ALA A 198 -1.10 -14.27 -0.56
C ALA A 198 -2.35 -13.66 0.10
N LEU A 199 -2.93 -12.62 -0.50
CA LEU A 199 -4.19 -12.02 -0.07
C LEU A 199 -5.30 -13.08 -0.04
N ALA A 200 -5.34 -13.98 -1.02
CA ALA A 200 -6.34 -15.05 -1.12
C ALA A 200 -6.24 -16.14 -0.05
N LEU A 201 -5.17 -16.17 0.77
CA LEU A 201 -4.99 -17.18 1.81
C LEU A 201 -5.84 -16.91 3.07
N GLU A 202 -6.29 -15.67 3.25
CA GLU A 202 -7.01 -15.21 4.44
C GLU A 202 -8.18 -14.30 4.01
N GLN A 203 -9.08 -13.97 4.94
CA GLN A 203 -10.14 -13.00 4.72
C GLN A 203 -9.89 -11.76 5.57
N TYR A 204 -10.07 -10.59 4.96
CA TYR A 204 -9.81 -9.29 5.58
C TYR A 204 -11.09 -8.45 5.54
N GLY A 205 -11.31 -7.64 6.57
CA GLY A 205 -12.38 -6.64 6.55
C GLY A 205 -11.95 -5.37 5.81
N LYS A 206 -10.65 -5.15 5.62
CA LYS A 206 -10.09 -3.95 4.98
C LYS A 206 -8.88 -4.31 4.11
N VAL A 207 -8.78 -3.71 2.94
CA VAL A 207 -7.60 -3.84 2.06
C VAL A 207 -7.12 -2.45 1.67
N TYR A 208 -5.91 -2.11 2.08
CA TYR A 208 -5.23 -0.86 1.73
C TYR A 208 -4.25 -1.11 0.59
N LEU A 209 -4.43 -0.43 -0.55
CA LEU A 209 -3.57 -0.55 -1.73
C LEU A 209 -2.82 0.75 -2.00
N SER A 210 -1.49 0.70 -2.01
CA SER A 210 -0.60 1.83 -2.33
C SER A 210 0.55 1.39 -3.24
N LEU A 211 0.41 1.60 -4.56
CA LEU A 211 1.43 1.30 -5.57
C LEU A 211 1.44 2.36 -6.67
N GLY A 212 2.59 2.83 -7.14
CA GLY A 212 2.60 3.76 -8.28
C GLY A 212 3.85 4.60 -8.44
N VAL A 213 4.65 4.76 -7.37
CA VAL A 213 5.88 5.56 -7.44
C VAL A 213 6.89 4.94 -8.40
N ASN A 214 6.94 3.61 -8.47
CA ASN A 214 7.86 2.88 -9.36
C ASN A 214 7.45 2.99 -10.84
N GLU A 215 6.23 3.42 -11.12
CA GLU A 215 5.66 3.56 -12.46
C GLU A 215 5.90 4.95 -13.06
N LEU A 216 6.34 5.94 -12.27
CA LEU A 216 6.45 7.33 -12.72
C LEU A 216 7.33 7.51 -13.98
N GLY A 217 8.32 6.65 -14.18
CA GLY A 217 9.18 6.67 -15.36
C GLY A 217 8.61 5.99 -16.61
N TYR A 218 7.48 5.30 -16.52
CA TYR A 218 6.91 4.54 -17.64
C TYR A 218 6.07 5.39 -18.59
N ASN A 219 5.54 6.52 -18.13
CA ASN A 219 4.66 7.41 -18.92
C ASN A 219 3.53 6.64 -19.65
N ASN A 220 2.99 5.63 -18.97
CA ASN A 220 1.94 4.75 -19.49
C ASN A 220 0.65 4.89 -18.67
N ASP A 221 0.08 6.09 -18.70
CA ASP A 221 -1.09 6.51 -17.92
C ASP A 221 -2.28 5.57 -18.12
N LYS A 222 -2.55 5.20 -19.38
CA LYS A 222 -3.63 4.27 -19.71
C LYS A 222 -3.37 2.88 -19.12
N GLY A 223 -2.14 2.38 -19.22
CA GLY A 223 -1.76 1.11 -18.62
C GLY A 223 -1.89 1.14 -17.10
N PHE A 224 -1.46 2.25 -16.48
CA PHE A 224 -1.52 2.46 -15.04
C PHE A 224 -2.97 2.45 -14.54
N TYR A 225 -3.84 3.24 -15.17
CA TYR A 225 -5.28 3.25 -14.92
C TYR A 225 -5.91 1.85 -15.02
N ASN A 226 -5.69 1.17 -16.15
CA ASN A 226 -6.23 -0.17 -16.37
C ASN A 226 -5.74 -1.16 -15.31
N SER A 227 -4.49 -1.06 -14.88
CA SER A 227 -3.91 -1.94 -13.87
C SER A 227 -4.54 -1.72 -12.49
N TYR A 228 -4.93 -0.48 -12.18
CA TYR A 228 -5.67 -0.15 -10.97
C TYR A 228 -7.10 -0.73 -10.98
N CYS A 229 -7.85 -0.54 -12.07
CA CYS A 229 -9.18 -1.16 -12.23
C CYS A 229 -9.09 -2.69 -12.08
N ASP A 230 -8.16 -3.32 -12.80
CA ASP A 230 -7.90 -4.77 -12.73
C ASP A 230 -7.56 -5.24 -11.32
N ALA A 231 -6.74 -4.47 -10.58
CA ALA A 231 -6.35 -4.80 -9.22
C ALA A 231 -7.55 -4.70 -8.27
N ILE A 232 -8.35 -3.64 -8.37
CA ILE A 232 -9.56 -3.45 -7.56
C ILE A 232 -10.56 -4.57 -7.81
N GLU A 233 -10.84 -4.90 -9.08
CA GLU A 233 -11.75 -5.99 -9.44
C GLU A 233 -11.26 -7.32 -8.83
N THR A 234 -9.97 -7.62 -8.98
CA THR A 234 -9.39 -8.86 -8.45
C THR A 234 -9.45 -8.91 -6.93
N ILE A 235 -9.11 -7.81 -6.25
CA ILE A 235 -9.19 -7.73 -4.77
C ILE A 235 -10.62 -7.95 -4.31
N ARG A 236 -11.61 -7.33 -4.96
CA ARG A 236 -13.02 -7.49 -4.59
C ARG A 236 -13.54 -8.91 -4.81
N GLN A 237 -13.06 -9.61 -5.84
CA GLN A 237 -13.37 -11.03 -6.03
C GLN A 237 -12.79 -11.91 -4.91
N LEU A 238 -11.58 -11.59 -4.43
CA LEU A 238 -10.91 -12.32 -3.35
C LEU A 238 -11.45 -11.97 -1.96
N GLN A 239 -11.93 -10.74 -1.78
CA GLN A 239 -12.31 -10.13 -0.50
C GLN A 239 -13.68 -9.42 -0.64
N PRO A 240 -14.78 -10.17 -0.85
CA PRO A 240 -16.08 -9.58 -1.22
C PRO A 240 -16.71 -8.69 -0.15
N ASN A 241 -16.31 -8.88 1.11
CA ASN A 241 -16.82 -8.14 2.27
C ASN A 241 -15.81 -7.12 2.81
N ALA A 242 -14.72 -6.85 2.08
CA ALA A 242 -13.72 -5.89 2.51
C ALA A 242 -14.04 -4.47 2.03
N VAL A 243 -13.75 -3.48 2.87
CA VAL A 243 -13.58 -2.10 2.42
C VAL A 243 -12.22 -1.99 1.72
N ILE A 244 -12.22 -1.56 0.46
CA ILE A 244 -10.99 -1.38 -0.31
C ILE A 244 -10.63 0.11 -0.30
N TYR A 245 -9.46 0.42 0.25
CA TYR A 245 -8.88 1.75 0.32
C TYR A 245 -7.77 1.90 -0.71
N ILE A 246 -7.97 2.77 -1.69
CA ILE A 246 -6.93 3.23 -2.59
C ILE A 246 -6.21 4.41 -1.96
N GLN A 247 -4.93 4.23 -1.63
CA GLN A 247 -4.11 5.26 -1.02
C GLN A 247 -3.38 6.05 -2.10
N GLY A 248 -3.74 7.32 -2.26
CA GLY A 248 -3.02 8.24 -3.13
C GLY A 248 -1.52 8.25 -2.84
N LEU A 249 -0.72 8.48 -3.87
CA LEU A 249 0.72 8.60 -3.74
C LEU A 249 1.05 9.87 -2.95
N ILE A 250 1.82 9.68 -1.86
CA ILE A 250 2.42 10.77 -1.09
C ILE A 250 3.44 11.50 -1.98
N PRO A 251 3.53 12.84 -1.94
CA PRO A 251 4.49 13.61 -2.71
C PRO A 251 5.94 13.17 -2.49
N LEU A 252 6.77 13.63 -3.40
CA LEU A 252 8.22 13.46 -3.40
C LEU A 252 8.89 14.79 -3.05
N ASN A 253 10.14 14.74 -2.61
CA ASN A 253 10.99 15.92 -2.60
C ASN A 253 12.01 15.83 -3.73
N GLU A 254 11.74 16.49 -4.85
CA GLU A 254 12.56 16.42 -6.07
C GLU A 254 13.95 17.01 -5.85
N GLY A 255 14.04 18.07 -5.04
CA GLY A 255 15.32 18.68 -4.67
C GLY A 255 16.24 17.73 -3.87
N VAL A 256 15.70 16.96 -2.93
CA VAL A 256 16.43 15.94 -2.17
C VAL A 256 16.78 14.77 -3.09
N ILE A 257 15.85 14.28 -3.90
CA ILE A 257 16.10 13.22 -4.91
C ILE A 257 17.31 13.59 -5.77
N ALA A 258 17.33 14.81 -6.33
CA ALA A 258 18.44 15.27 -7.16
C ALA A 258 19.77 15.33 -6.38
N LYS A 259 19.74 15.81 -5.14
CA LYS A 259 20.94 15.91 -4.27
C LYS A 259 21.49 14.53 -3.87
N THR A 260 20.64 13.52 -3.73
CA THR A 260 21.04 12.16 -3.34
C THR A 260 21.27 11.22 -4.52
N GLY A 261 21.20 11.72 -5.75
CA GLY A 261 21.43 10.92 -6.97
C GLY A 261 20.26 9.98 -7.33
N GLY A 262 19.05 10.28 -6.87
CA GLY A 262 17.85 9.56 -7.24
C GLY A 262 17.44 9.80 -8.70
N SER A 263 16.51 8.99 -9.19
CA SER A 263 16.13 9.02 -10.60
C SER A 263 15.34 10.28 -10.99
N ARG A 264 15.67 10.88 -12.13
CA ARG A 264 15.06 12.13 -12.62
C ARG A 264 13.59 12.01 -13.03
N TYR A 265 13.09 10.79 -13.24
CA TYR A 265 11.68 10.56 -13.59
C TYR A 265 10.73 10.63 -12.39
N LEU A 266 11.26 10.70 -11.17
CA LEU A 266 10.48 10.77 -9.93
C LEU A 266 10.02 12.22 -9.72
N THR A 267 8.95 12.62 -10.42
CA THR A 267 8.40 13.99 -10.36
C THR A 267 7.00 14.02 -9.76
N ASN A 268 6.70 15.10 -9.02
CA ASN A 268 5.38 15.35 -8.46
C ASN A 268 4.36 15.69 -9.54
N GLU A 269 4.79 16.24 -10.68
CA GLU A 269 3.92 16.52 -11.83
C GLU A 269 3.21 15.26 -12.32
N HIS A 270 3.97 14.22 -12.65
CA HIS A 270 3.39 12.98 -13.13
C HIS A 270 2.72 12.18 -11.99
N LEU A 271 3.22 12.29 -10.77
CA LEU A 271 2.59 11.71 -9.59
C LEU A 271 1.16 12.23 -9.39
N ARG A 272 0.90 13.53 -9.60
CA ARG A 272 -0.46 14.09 -9.52
C ARG A 272 -1.38 13.50 -10.59
N VAL A 273 -0.88 13.29 -11.81
CA VAL A 273 -1.64 12.59 -12.87
C VAL A 273 -2.03 11.19 -12.40
N TYR A 274 -1.11 10.45 -11.78
CA TYR A 274 -1.41 9.11 -11.26
C TYR A 274 -2.41 9.14 -10.11
N ASN A 275 -2.33 10.10 -9.20
CA ASN A 275 -3.34 10.28 -8.16
C ASN A 275 -4.73 10.55 -8.72
N ASP A 276 -4.84 11.33 -9.79
CA ASP A 276 -6.13 11.57 -10.44
C ASP A 276 -6.67 10.31 -11.13
N LEU A 277 -5.81 9.51 -11.74
CA LEU A 277 -6.19 8.21 -12.30
C LEU A 277 -6.62 7.21 -11.22
N MET A 278 -5.94 7.19 -10.08
CA MET A 278 -6.29 6.35 -8.93
C MET A 278 -7.63 6.76 -8.32
N ARG A 279 -7.86 8.07 -8.15
CA ARG A 279 -9.14 8.63 -7.71
C ARG A 279 -10.26 8.27 -8.66
N LYS A 280 -10.03 8.40 -9.97
CA LYS A 280 -10.98 8.01 -11.01
C LYS A 280 -11.29 6.51 -10.97
N ALA A 281 -10.26 5.66 -10.87
CA ALA A 281 -10.46 4.21 -10.75
C ALA A 281 -11.25 3.85 -9.49
N ALA A 282 -10.95 4.49 -8.36
CA ALA A 282 -11.69 4.31 -7.12
C ALA A 282 -13.18 4.69 -7.27
N GLN A 283 -13.46 5.83 -7.89
CA GLN A 283 -14.81 6.28 -8.19
C GLN A 283 -15.56 5.30 -9.11
N GLU A 284 -14.99 4.93 -10.25
CA GLU A 284 -15.64 4.06 -11.25
C GLU A 284 -15.87 2.64 -10.70
N GLU A 285 -14.96 2.16 -9.87
CA GLU A 285 -15.08 0.86 -9.21
C GLU A 285 -15.91 0.95 -7.91
N GLY A 286 -16.33 2.12 -7.44
CA GLY A 286 -17.05 2.24 -6.17
C GLY A 286 -16.26 1.69 -4.99
N VAL A 287 -15.00 2.09 -4.87
CA VAL A 287 -14.14 1.86 -3.70
C VAL A 287 -13.60 3.20 -3.19
N VAL A 288 -13.10 3.27 -1.97
CA VAL A 288 -12.76 4.56 -1.36
C VAL A 288 -11.33 5.00 -1.64
N PHE A 289 -11.14 6.32 -1.74
CA PHE A 289 -9.84 6.95 -1.99
C PHE A 289 -9.36 7.74 -0.76
N LEU A 290 -8.09 7.60 -0.41
CA LEU A 290 -7.42 8.36 0.65
C LEU A 290 -6.45 9.36 0.01
N ASP A 291 -6.66 10.66 0.25
CA ASP A 291 -5.85 11.73 -0.33
C ASP A 291 -4.60 12.03 0.49
N LEU A 292 -3.65 11.10 0.46
CA LEU A 292 -2.35 11.28 1.11
C LEU A 292 -1.47 12.34 0.42
N TYR A 293 -1.83 12.84 -0.76
CA TYR A 293 -1.04 13.91 -1.37
C TYR A 293 -1.25 15.21 -0.60
N SER A 294 -2.52 15.58 -0.41
CA SER A 294 -2.91 16.82 0.27
C SER A 294 -2.45 16.86 1.74
N GLU A 295 -2.36 15.70 2.40
CA GLU A 295 -1.88 15.59 3.78
C GLU A 295 -0.38 15.93 3.94
N PHE A 296 0.43 15.66 2.92
CA PHE A 296 1.90 15.69 3.02
C PHE A 296 2.57 16.78 2.19
N VAL A 297 1.82 17.45 1.30
CA VAL A 297 2.37 18.45 0.40
C VAL A 297 2.62 19.77 1.14
N ASP A 298 3.78 20.37 0.91
CA ASP A 298 4.14 21.69 1.42
C ASP A 298 3.63 22.81 0.49
N ALA A 299 3.91 24.06 0.86
CA ALA A 299 3.52 25.24 0.07
C ALA A 299 4.16 25.30 -1.33
N ASN A 300 5.21 24.53 -1.60
CA ASN A 300 5.89 24.46 -2.88
C ASN A 300 5.39 23.31 -3.76
N GLY A 301 4.45 22.50 -3.27
CA GLY A 301 3.99 21.33 -4.01
C GLY A 301 4.91 20.10 -3.84
N GLU A 302 5.77 20.08 -2.83
CA GLU A 302 6.71 18.99 -2.55
C GLU A 302 6.44 18.34 -1.18
N LEU A 303 7.00 17.16 -0.97
CA LEU A 303 7.16 16.62 0.38
C LEU A 303 8.19 17.47 1.15
N PRO A 304 7.97 17.86 2.41
CA PRO A 304 8.97 18.56 3.22
C PRO A 304 10.32 17.85 3.21
N ALA A 305 11.40 18.60 3.01
CA ALA A 305 12.73 18.01 2.78
C ALA A 305 13.21 17.16 3.97
N GLU A 306 12.86 17.53 5.19
CA GLU A 306 13.15 16.78 6.41
C GLU A 306 12.37 15.47 6.51
N ALA A 307 11.26 15.33 5.79
CA ALA A 307 10.42 14.14 5.83
C ALA A 307 11.07 12.89 5.24
N SER A 308 12.12 13.09 4.44
CA SER A 308 12.81 12.01 3.78
C SER A 308 14.33 12.17 3.88
N LYS A 309 15.06 11.07 3.65
CA LYS A 309 16.52 11.11 3.46
C LYS A 309 16.91 11.17 1.98
N ASP A 310 16.09 10.56 1.13
CA ASP A 310 16.31 10.40 -0.31
C ASP A 310 15.24 11.09 -1.16
N GLY A 311 14.30 11.79 -0.52
CA GLY A 311 13.17 12.48 -1.12
C GLY A 311 12.03 11.56 -1.56
N VAL A 312 12.09 10.26 -1.24
CA VAL A 312 11.09 9.25 -1.62
C VAL A 312 10.51 8.53 -0.39
N HIS A 313 11.39 7.98 0.45
CA HIS A 313 11.01 7.16 1.60
C HIS A 313 10.85 8.02 2.86
N LEU A 314 9.71 7.86 3.54
CA LEU A 314 9.38 8.64 4.74
C LEU A 314 10.24 8.23 5.93
N ARG A 315 10.55 9.22 6.78
CA ARG A 315 11.08 9.01 8.13
C ARG A 315 9.97 8.60 9.09
N GLY A 316 10.35 8.07 10.25
CA GLY A 316 9.40 7.52 11.22
C GLY A 316 8.34 8.51 11.73
N ASP A 317 8.68 9.77 11.97
CA ASP A 317 7.68 10.79 12.35
C ASP A 317 6.61 10.99 11.28
N TRP A 318 6.99 10.88 10.01
CA TRP A 318 6.08 11.06 8.87
C TRP A 318 5.28 9.78 8.58
N CYS A 319 5.84 8.60 8.88
CA CYS A 319 5.05 7.36 8.93
C CYS A 319 3.99 7.40 10.06
N ARG A 320 4.29 8.05 11.20
CA ARG A 320 3.30 8.28 12.27
C ARG A 320 2.20 9.24 11.84
N GLN A 321 2.54 10.30 11.11
CA GLN A 321 1.54 11.20 10.52
C GLN A 321 0.64 10.45 9.52
N TRP A 322 1.21 9.56 8.69
CA TRP A 322 0.41 8.71 7.79
C TRP A 322 -0.58 7.86 8.60
N LEU A 323 -0.14 7.25 9.70
CA LEU A 323 -1.05 6.49 10.56
C LEU A 323 -2.13 7.37 11.19
N ALA A 324 -1.78 8.58 11.66
CA ALA A 324 -2.75 9.52 12.21
C ALA A 324 -3.85 9.85 11.18
N TYR A 325 -3.46 10.11 9.93
CA TYR A 325 -4.41 10.30 8.83
C TYR A 325 -5.31 9.06 8.63
N LEU A 326 -4.74 7.85 8.58
CA LEU A 326 -5.55 6.63 8.42
C LEU A 326 -6.55 6.42 9.57
N LYS A 327 -6.20 6.81 10.80
CA LYS A 327 -7.05 6.66 11.98
C LYS A 327 -8.25 7.61 12.00
N THR A 328 -8.19 8.71 11.24
CA THR A 328 -9.28 9.67 11.12
C THR A 328 -9.96 9.60 9.76
N HIS A 329 -9.60 8.67 8.88
CA HIS A 329 -10.20 8.53 7.55
C HIS A 329 -10.69 7.10 7.35
N THR A 330 -11.71 6.75 8.13
CA THR A 330 -12.26 5.40 8.20
C THR A 330 -13.74 5.37 7.79
N VAL A 331 -14.15 4.26 7.19
CA VAL A 331 -15.53 4.00 6.79
C VAL A 331 -15.84 2.50 6.91
N ASP A 332 -17.09 2.19 7.22
CA ASP A 332 -17.58 0.82 7.34
C ASP A 332 -18.25 0.33 6.05
N TYR A 333 -18.21 -0.98 5.82
CA TYR A 333 -18.74 -1.60 4.60
C TYR A 333 -20.21 -1.25 4.33
N GLU A 334 -21.05 -1.28 5.37
CA GLU A 334 -22.48 -0.99 5.26
C GLU A 334 -22.77 0.48 4.90
N THR A 335 -21.87 1.41 5.23
CA THR A 335 -21.97 2.80 4.80
C THR A 335 -21.74 2.93 3.29
N LEU A 336 -20.81 2.14 2.75
CA LEU A 336 -20.46 2.16 1.32
C LEU A 336 -21.46 1.40 0.46
N TYR A 337 -21.93 0.26 0.96
CA TYR A 337 -22.74 -0.70 0.21
C TYR A 337 -24.00 -1.05 1.01
N PRO A 338 -24.92 -0.09 1.24
CA PRO A 338 -26.12 -0.36 2.01
C PRO A 338 -26.91 -1.48 1.33
N SER A 339 -27.19 -2.54 2.09
CA SER A 339 -28.06 -3.62 1.65
C SER A 339 -29.41 -3.01 1.25
N GLY A 340 -29.66 -2.87 -0.06
CA GLY A 340 -30.91 -2.30 -0.56
C GLY A 340 -32.10 -3.02 0.07
N ASN A 341 -33.09 -2.25 0.55
CA ASN A 341 -34.37 -2.73 1.09
C ASN A 341 -34.81 -4.03 0.41
N GLY A 342 -34.77 -5.14 1.14
CA GLY A 342 -35.40 -6.38 0.75
C GLY A 342 -36.91 -6.17 0.63
N SER A 343 -37.39 -5.91 -0.58
CA SER A 343 -38.80 -6.09 -0.92
C SER A 343 -39.00 -6.23 -2.44
N GLY A 344 -39.42 -7.44 -2.84
CA GLY A 344 -40.05 -7.72 -4.14
C GLY A 344 -39.24 -8.68 -5.01
N GLY A 345 -39.59 -9.94 -5.19
CA GLY A 345 -40.68 -10.73 -4.63
C GLY A 345 -40.39 -12.17 -5.07
N ALA A 346 -40.42 -13.10 -4.12
CA ALA A 346 -40.59 -14.49 -4.47
C ALA A 346 -41.97 -14.60 -5.12
N VAL A 347 -42.00 -14.81 -6.44
CA VAL A 347 -43.21 -15.28 -7.10
C VAL A 347 -43.38 -16.73 -6.66
N ASP A 348 -44.20 -16.90 -5.63
CA ASP A 348 -44.87 -18.16 -5.34
C ASP A 348 -45.61 -18.60 -6.61
N GLN A 349 -45.00 -19.50 -7.38
CA GLN A 349 -45.71 -20.18 -8.45
C GLN A 349 -46.63 -21.19 -7.80
N GLY A 350 -47.84 -20.71 -7.51
CA GLY A 350 -48.97 -21.50 -7.11
C GLY A 350 -49.12 -22.73 -7.99
N GLN A 351 -49.07 -23.86 -7.33
CA GLN A 351 -49.38 -25.18 -7.82
C GLN A 351 -50.87 -25.22 -8.18
N THR A 352 -51.21 -25.03 -9.46
CA THR A 352 -52.53 -25.45 -9.96
C THR A 352 -52.49 -26.95 -10.21
N GLU A 353 -52.94 -27.70 -9.20
CA GLU A 353 -53.70 -28.94 -9.42
C GLU A 353 -55.09 -28.61 -10.02
N LEU A 354 -55.76 -29.68 -10.47
CA LEU A 354 -57.09 -29.82 -11.07
C LEU A 354 -57.04 -29.93 -12.61
N ALA A 355 -57.68 -30.89 -13.25
CA ALA A 355 -58.34 -32.14 -12.88
C ALA A 355 -58.60 -32.89 -14.21
#